data_AF-A0A091E9A1-F1
#
_entry.id   AF-A0A091E9A1-F1
#
_cell.length_a   1.000
_cell.length_b   1.000
_cell.length_c   1.000
_cell.angle_alpha   90.00
_cell.angle_beta   90.00
_cell.angle_gamma   90.00
#
_symmetry.space_group_name_H-M   'P 1'
#
loop_
_entity.id
_entity.type
_entity.pdbx_description
1 polymer ?
#
loop_
_entity_poly.entity_id
_entity_poly.type
_entity_poly.pdbx_seq_one_letter_code
_entity_poly.pdbx_strand_id
1 'polypeptide(L)' 'IPTERTESQSSKTPKKKKVTFGEVLSPEIFDQTLPANTPLRRGASP' A
#
# COMPACT_ATOMS: atom_id res chain seq x y z
N ILE A 1 -21.89 -3.79 -48.21
CA ILE A 1 -21.36 -4.90 -47.38
C ILE A 1 -20.96 -4.29 -46.04
N PRO A 2 -21.70 -4.48 -44.94
CA PRO A 2 -21.29 -3.94 -43.66
C PRO A 2 -20.34 -4.94 -42.99
N THR A 3 -19.08 -4.54 -42.80
CA THR A 3 -18.08 -5.34 -42.09
C THR A 3 -18.03 -4.87 -40.64
N GLU A 4 -18.83 -5.53 -39.81
CA GLU A 4 -18.76 -5.50 -38.36
C GLU A 4 -17.46 -6.19 -37.92
N ARG A 5 -16.51 -5.54 -37.21
CA ARG A 5 -15.52 -6.23 -36.34
C ARG A 5 -14.99 -5.35 -35.20
N THR A 6 -15.15 -5.91 -34.00
CA THR A 6 -14.35 -5.67 -32.79
C THR A 6 -14.57 -4.33 -32.09
N GLU A 7 -15.79 -4.17 -31.55
CA GLU A 7 -15.91 -3.67 -30.19
C GLU A 7 -14.97 -4.53 -29.33
N SER A 8 -13.79 -4.00 -29.03
CA SER A 8 -12.86 -4.60 -28.08
C SER A 8 -13.53 -4.46 -26.72
N GLN A 9 -14.42 -5.40 -26.43
CA GLN A 9 -15.07 -5.58 -25.15
C GLN A 9 -13.93 -5.91 -24.17
N SER A 10 -13.30 -4.86 -23.66
CA SER A 10 -12.36 -4.93 -22.56
C SER A 10 -13.19 -5.40 -21.37
N SER A 11 -13.34 -6.71 -21.26
CA SER A 11 -13.74 -7.37 -20.05
C SER A 11 -12.75 -6.90 -18.99
N LYS A 12 -13.17 -5.90 -18.21
CA LYS A 12 -12.44 -5.41 -17.04
C LYS A 12 -12.41 -6.59 -16.08
N THR A 13 -11.42 -7.45 -16.24
CA THR A 13 -11.18 -8.54 -15.30
C THR A 13 -11.14 -7.93 -13.90
N PRO A 14 -11.92 -8.45 -12.95
CA PRO A 14 -11.94 -7.88 -11.61
C PRO A 14 -10.51 -7.89 -11.08
N LYS A 15 -9.99 -6.71 -10.75
CA LYS A 15 -8.63 -6.56 -10.24
C LYS A 15 -8.50 -7.43 -8.99
N LYS A 16 -7.79 -8.56 -9.14
CA LYS A 16 -7.50 -9.46 -8.03
C LYS A 16 -6.62 -8.73 -7.03
N LYS A 17 -6.90 -8.87 -5.73
CA LYS A 17 -6.02 -8.37 -4.68
C LYS A 17 -4.64 -8.99 -4.87
N LYS A 18 -3.61 -8.15 -4.89
CA LYS A 18 -2.20 -8.54 -4.99
C LYS A 18 -1.46 -7.94 -3.81
N VAL A 19 -0.51 -8.67 -3.24
CA VAL A 19 0.36 -8.16 -2.18
C VAL A 19 1.31 -7.13 -2.78
N THR A 20 1.43 -6.00 -2.10
CA THR A 20 2.35 -4.91 -2.43
C THR A 20 3.00 -4.41 -1.14
N PHE A 21 4.19 -3.85 -1.25
CA PHE A 21 4.83 -3.15 -0.14
C PHE A 21 4.45 -1.67 -0.19
N GLY A 22 4.16 -1.08 0.97
CA GLY A 22 3.92 0.35 1.11
C GLY A 22 5.21 1.17 1.09
N GLU A 23 5.09 2.46 1.40
CA GLU A 23 6.24 3.35 1.52
C GLU A 23 7.09 3.03 2.77
N VAL A 24 8.32 3.54 2.79
CA VAL A 24 9.20 3.43 3.96
C VAL A 24 8.71 4.36 5.05
N LEU A 25 8.45 3.82 6.23
CA LEU A 25 8.02 4.58 7.40
C LEU A 25 9.21 4.98 8.27
N SER A 26 9.07 6.13 8.92
CA SER A 26 10.03 6.54 9.95
C SER A 26 9.94 5.61 11.15
N PRO A 27 11.08 5.15 11.71
CA PRO A 27 11.08 4.25 12.86
C PRO A 27 10.68 4.96 14.14
N GLU A 28 10.17 4.20 15.09
CA GLU A 28 10.00 4.63 16.47
C GLU A 28 11.32 4.46 17.23
N ILE A 29 11.74 5.51 17.94
CA ILE A 29 13.01 5.54 18.68
C ILE A 29 12.73 5.54 20.18
N PHE A 30 13.30 4.58 20.89
CA PHE A 30 13.21 4.44 22.33
C PHE A 30 14.59 4.63 22.98
N ASP A 31 14.57 5.18 24.19
CA ASP A 31 15.70 5.10 25.11
C ASP A 31 15.50 3.88 26.02
N GLN A 32 16.55 3.10 26.27
CA GLN A 32 16.46 1.92 27.13
C GLN A 32 16.25 2.27 28.61
N THR A 33 16.60 3.49 29.01
CA THR A 33 16.46 3.99 30.38
C THR A 33 15.10 4.63 30.64
N LEU A 34 14.34 4.94 29.59
CA LEU A 34 13.03 5.56 29.71
C LEU A 34 11.92 4.49 29.76
N PRO A 35 10.80 4.78 30.44
CA PRO A 35 9.62 3.93 30.39
C PRO A 35 9.13 3.70 28.95
N ALA A 36 8.55 2.52 28.69
CA ALA A 36 8.10 2.12 27.36
C ALA A 36 7.03 3.05 26.75
N ASN A 37 6.32 3.84 27.56
CA ASN A 37 5.29 4.78 27.10
C ASN A 37 5.81 6.18 26.76
N THR A 38 7.12 6.43 26.87
CA THR A 38 7.75 7.72 26.56
C THR A 38 8.83 7.57 25.49
N PRO A 39 8.45 7.29 24.23
CA PRO A 39 9.42 7.20 23.14
C PRO A 39 10.10 8.55 22.91
N LEU A 40 11.38 8.53 22.52
CA LEU A 40 12.13 9.72 22.13
C LEU A 40 11.60 10.32 20.83
N ARG A 41 11.19 9.46 19.89
CA ARG A 41 10.57 9.87 18.64
C ARG A 41 9.54 8.83 18.20
N ARG A 42 8.31 9.27 17.95
CA ARG A 42 7.25 8.41 17.42
C ARG A 42 7.54 8.02 15.98
N GLY A 43 7.28 6.74 15.66
CA GLY A 43 7.32 6.25 14.28
C GLY A 43 6.12 6.75 13.46
N ALA A 44 6.22 6.60 12.14
CA ALA A 44 5.11 6.90 11.24
C ALA A 44 4.10 5.72 11.23
N SER A 45 2.83 6.03 11.02
CA SER A 45 1.78 5.02 10.86
C SER A 45 1.52 4.75 9.36
N PRO A 46 1.32 3.48 8.95
CA PRO A 46 0.95 3.15 7.57
C PRO A 46 -0.45 3.65 7.19
#